data_AF-A0A7S4A8T5-F1
#
_entry.id   AF-A0A7S4A8T5-F1
#
_cell.length_a   1.000
_cell.length_b   1.000
_cell.length_c   1.000
_cell.angle_alpha   90.00
_cell.angle_beta   90.00
_cell.angle_gamma   90.00
#
_symmetry.space_group_name_H-M   'P 1'
#
loop_
_entity.id
_entity.type
_entity.pdbx_description
1 polymer ?
#
loop_
_entity_poly.entity_id
_entity_poly.type
_entity_poly.pdbx_seq_one_letter_code
_entity_poly.pdbx_strand_id
1 'polypeptide(L)'
;MSGGAKRMLQRWLLTQPLPYLKQGSTLSIRSQLQTDLRIRSHWRDDGQLSFLQQVRLPKQDCGEIYSDHDHNKSAHILLSKNDDQMTSLGREAPHVSINVIDEYGVEQLGSNEANDSKHATTFLSLGDPMTVEAEDEEEVNVLTLDVPDKINIDCDLTEGGSIFVDNKIEGDVRLKTAQGNISVKKLRGHHIELETASSQFRGRKGRDDDTAVIPSFIFVSEVLESQSLRLVVHRQSVDRIRAKRIHAKTMEIIAGVDQDDERAASNLIIHKESSFDEDDSGAICDISSLYIIGDATVDVQQSAAIDSQHQHHRQRQAVRIKSHHGHVHVQVSAPKPDVDNELTGEVQPLVDLGGVNGSCEVFVSLPKSDNNAAEDDWTSCHVHFDSIAPDSVSLVHAKEGNVHVTVDRKVESDVRLLSAPCNANVDTEILLLEDNEDGSLADEVTHMLQEIEVNAASSGNTLGNRIDENNRIQIETKAFTSQDRAESEQLRHCDFVDGWIENTTSEPDSRFDRKIRGNSGGGKIRLDGAQNQALHGFVTDKSAAAEDSFARPLLAVLSTGKIVMETLSWLGNIARRYGLDESRNEDDLGRQATRRKGLGRVIPKNK
;
A
#
# COMPACT_ATOMS: atom_id res chain seq x y z
N MET A 1 -29.41 30.21 24.98
CA MET A 1 -28.08 30.06 24.34
C MET A 1 -28.28 29.28 23.04
N SER A 2 -27.63 29.68 21.94
CA SER A 2 -27.64 28.86 20.72
C SER A 2 -27.04 27.48 21.01
N GLY A 3 -27.49 26.44 20.29
CA GLY A 3 -26.97 25.07 20.47
C GLY A 3 -25.43 24.99 20.40
N GLY A 4 -24.80 25.83 19.56
CA GLY A 4 -23.34 25.92 19.46
C GLY A 4 -22.64 26.42 20.72
N ALA A 5 -23.20 27.43 21.41
CA ALA A 5 -22.61 27.94 22.64
C ALA A 5 -22.72 26.94 23.80
N LYS A 6 -23.83 26.18 23.86
CA LYS A 6 -24.01 25.09 24.85
C LYS A 6 -23.00 23.95 24.60
N ARG A 7 -22.77 23.58 23.33
CA ARG A 7 -21.75 22.59 22.94
C ARG A 7 -20.33 23.00 23.31
N MET A 8 -19.95 24.26 23.07
CA MET A 8 -18.63 24.77 23.46
C MET A 8 -18.43 24.75 24.97
N LEU A 9 -19.42 25.23 25.74
CA LEU A 9 -19.34 25.26 27.21
C LEU A 9 -19.28 23.85 27.80
N GLN A 10 -20.05 22.90 27.27
CA GLN A 10 -20.01 21.52 27.74
C GLN A 10 -18.69 20.83 27.38
N ARG A 11 -18.18 21.04 26.17
CA ARG A 11 -16.86 20.53 25.77
C ARG A 11 -15.73 21.10 26.64
N TRP A 12 -15.83 22.37 27.02
CA TRP A 12 -14.86 23.03 27.91
C TRP A 12 -14.98 22.60 29.37
N LEU A 13 -16.18 22.24 29.84
CA LEU A 13 -16.39 21.70 31.18
C LEU A 13 -15.96 20.23 31.31
N LEU A 14 -15.95 19.48 30.21
CA LEU A 14 -15.59 18.06 30.16
C LEU A 14 -14.11 17.81 29.79
N THR A 15 -13.34 18.86 29.51
CA THR A 15 -11.88 18.71 29.32
C THR A 15 -11.20 18.44 30.65
N GLN A 16 -10.65 17.23 30.81
CA GLN A 16 -9.85 16.85 31.96
C GLN A 16 -8.37 16.97 31.61
N PRO A 17 -7.56 17.72 32.38
CA PRO A 17 -6.12 17.75 32.16
C PRO A 17 -5.52 16.38 32.47
N LEU A 18 -4.53 15.97 31.69
CA LEU A 18 -3.70 14.78 31.92
C LEU A 18 -2.28 15.25 32.30
N PRO A 19 -2.08 15.77 33.53
CA PRO A 19 -0.82 16.42 33.92
C PRO A 19 0.38 15.46 33.99
N TYR A 20 0.12 14.15 33.98
CA TYR A 20 1.15 13.12 33.98
C TYR A 20 1.66 12.76 32.58
N LEU A 21 0.98 13.24 31.54
CA LEU A 21 1.33 12.94 30.16
C LEU A 21 2.41 13.92 29.67
N LYS A 22 3.67 13.54 29.87
CA LYS A 22 4.84 14.31 29.43
C LYS A 22 5.43 13.76 28.14
N GLN A 23 6.34 14.52 27.52
CA GLN A 23 7.13 13.98 26.41
C GLN A 23 7.86 12.69 26.82
N GLY A 24 7.79 11.67 25.96
CA GLY A 24 8.35 10.33 26.17
C GLY A 24 7.48 9.39 27.00
N SER A 25 6.32 9.84 27.49
CA SER A 25 5.37 8.99 28.22
C SER A 25 4.73 7.95 27.30
N THR A 26 4.11 6.94 27.89
CA THR A 26 3.27 5.96 27.19
C THR A 26 1.81 6.21 27.52
N LEU A 27 0.98 6.21 26.48
CA LEU A 27 -0.47 6.33 26.57
C LEU A 27 -1.13 5.06 26.05
N SER A 28 -1.80 4.32 26.92
CA SER A 28 -2.60 3.16 26.53
C SER A 28 -4.08 3.53 26.47
N ILE A 29 -4.76 3.17 25.39
CA ILE A 29 -6.17 3.45 25.18
C ILE A 29 -6.85 2.13 24.84
N ARG A 30 -7.85 1.75 25.62
CA ARG A 30 -8.69 0.57 25.37
C ARG A 30 -10.14 0.99 25.36
N SER A 31 -10.92 0.40 24.47
CA SER A 31 -12.37 0.63 24.43
C SER A 31 -13.14 -0.66 24.24
N GLN A 32 -14.02 -0.94 25.21
CA GLN A 32 -15.04 -2.00 25.16
C GLN A 32 -16.36 -1.50 24.57
N LEU A 33 -16.31 -0.35 23.90
CA LEU A 33 -17.43 0.29 23.22
C LEU A 33 -16.95 0.75 21.84
N GLN A 34 -17.82 0.71 20.84
CA GLN A 34 -17.53 1.31 19.54
C GLN A 34 -17.20 2.80 19.73
N THR A 35 -15.96 3.19 19.45
CA THR A 35 -15.44 4.53 19.80
C THR A 35 -14.57 5.11 18.71
N ASP A 36 -14.97 6.26 18.20
CA ASP A 36 -14.11 7.07 17.34
C ASP A 36 -13.08 7.83 18.18
N LEU A 37 -11.82 7.49 17.99
CA LEU A 37 -10.68 8.10 18.68
C LEU A 37 -10.04 9.16 17.79
N ARG A 38 -9.91 10.38 18.30
CA ARG A 38 -9.22 11.48 17.63
C ARG A 38 -8.06 12.00 18.47
N ILE A 39 -6.83 11.74 18.02
CA ILE A 39 -5.59 12.18 18.64
C ILE A 39 -5.06 13.42 17.93
N ARG A 40 -4.85 14.49 18.70
CA ARG A 40 -4.25 15.74 18.27
C ARG A 40 -3.02 15.99 19.09
N SER A 41 -1.88 16.05 18.43
CA SER A 41 -0.63 16.37 19.09
C SER A 41 -0.30 17.86 19.01
N HIS A 42 0.34 18.34 20.07
CA HIS A 42 0.81 19.70 20.20
C HIS A 42 2.22 19.69 20.79
N TRP A 43 2.99 20.73 20.45
CA TRP A 43 4.31 20.95 21.04
C TRP A 43 4.19 21.49 22.47
N ARG A 44 3.92 20.59 23.41
CA ARG A 44 3.73 20.86 24.86
C ARG A 44 4.14 19.65 25.69
N ASP A 45 4.20 19.84 27.01
CA ASP A 45 4.62 18.82 27.98
C ASP A 45 3.46 18.29 28.84
N ASP A 46 2.23 18.63 28.49
CA ASP A 46 1.00 18.19 29.15
C ASP A 46 -0.02 17.62 28.16
N GLY A 47 -0.89 16.74 28.65
CA GLY A 47 -2.02 16.22 27.89
C GLY A 47 -3.36 16.83 28.33
N GLN A 48 -4.36 16.75 27.46
CA GLN A 48 -5.75 17.03 27.78
C GLN A 48 -6.63 15.94 27.16
N LEU A 49 -7.69 15.58 27.88
CA LEU A 49 -8.68 14.60 27.50
C LEU A 49 -10.02 15.31 27.35
N SER A 50 -10.73 15.09 26.25
CA SER A 50 -12.14 15.45 26.13
C SER A 50 -12.91 14.29 25.54
N PHE A 51 -14.08 14.00 26.11
CA PHE A 51 -14.96 12.94 25.62
C PHE A 51 -16.33 13.49 25.33
N LEU A 52 -16.93 12.99 24.26
CA LEU A 52 -18.26 13.34 23.83
C LEU A 52 -19.01 12.06 23.46
N GLN A 53 -19.96 11.67 24.30
CA GLN A 53 -20.94 10.65 23.95
C GLN A 53 -22.07 11.30 23.13
N GLN A 54 -22.28 10.82 21.91
CA GLN A 54 -23.46 11.18 21.12
C GLN A 54 -24.42 10.00 21.09
N VAL A 55 -25.48 10.09 21.91
CA VAL A 55 -26.63 9.18 21.81
C VAL A 55 -27.62 9.82 20.86
N ARG A 56 -27.83 9.20 19.70
CA ARG A 56 -28.87 9.64 18.76
C ARG A 56 -30.08 8.77 18.98
N LEU A 57 -31.15 9.37 19.51
CA LEU A 57 -32.43 8.66 19.61
C LEU A 57 -32.99 8.45 18.20
N PRO A 58 -33.51 7.26 17.88
CA PRO A 58 -34.23 7.05 16.63
C PRO A 58 -35.39 8.06 16.56
N LYS A 59 -35.60 8.67 15.39
CA LYS A 59 -36.80 9.47 15.15
C LYS A 59 -38.00 8.55 15.40
N GLN A 60 -38.78 8.87 16.43
CA GLN A 60 -40.01 8.16 16.77
C GLN A 60 -41.03 8.43 15.66
N ASP A 61 -41.02 7.62 14.60
CA ASP A 61 -42.12 7.59 13.65
C ASP A 61 -43.35 7.07 14.41
N CYS A 62 -44.35 7.94 14.51
CA CYS A 62 -45.54 7.83 15.35
C CYS A 62 -46.18 6.43 15.31
N GLY A 63 -46.21 5.70 16.43
CA GLY A 63 -47.16 4.58 16.54
C GLY A 63 -47.03 3.62 17.73
N GLU A 64 -45.85 3.07 18.00
CA GLU A 64 -45.74 1.93 18.93
C GLU A 64 -44.68 2.15 20.00
N ILE A 65 -45.16 2.20 21.26
CA ILE A 65 -44.35 2.34 22.47
C ILE A 65 -43.75 0.96 22.77
N TYR A 66 -42.62 0.62 22.15
CA TYR A 66 -41.77 -0.45 22.66
C TYR A 66 -40.87 0.13 23.75
N SER A 67 -41.25 -0.12 25.01
CA SER A 67 -40.43 0.16 26.18
C SER A 67 -39.38 -0.93 26.36
N ASP A 68 -38.42 -1.03 25.43
CA ASP A 68 -37.24 -1.86 25.64
C ASP A 68 -36.17 -1.00 26.31
N HIS A 69 -36.06 -1.15 27.63
CA HIS A 69 -35.27 -0.31 28.53
C HIS A 69 -33.75 -0.59 28.50
N ASP A 70 -33.27 -1.45 27.61
CA ASP A 70 -31.93 -2.08 27.70
C ASP A 70 -30.82 -1.43 26.86
N HIS A 71 -31.05 -0.27 26.23
CA HIS A 71 -30.08 0.29 25.27
C HIS A 71 -29.36 1.56 25.69
N ASN A 72 -29.65 2.11 26.87
CA ASN A 72 -28.93 3.30 27.32
C ASN A 72 -27.61 2.92 28.00
N LYS A 73 -26.68 2.32 27.23
CA LYS A 73 -25.33 2.02 27.71
C LYS A 73 -24.59 3.34 27.96
N SER A 74 -24.57 3.78 29.21
CA SER A 74 -23.74 4.91 29.60
C SER A 74 -22.27 4.51 29.49
N ALA A 75 -21.47 5.34 28.80
CA ALA A 75 -20.04 5.11 28.71
C ALA A 75 -19.37 5.69 29.95
N HIS A 76 -18.38 4.98 30.47
CA HIS A 76 -17.54 5.41 31.59
C HIS A 76 -16.08 5.45 31.14
N ILE A 77 -15.33 6.44 31.63
CA ILE A 77 -13.89 6.54 31.39
C ILE A 77 -13.16 6.25 32.70
N LEU A 78 -12.34 5.23 32.66
CA LEU A 78 -11.40 4.87 33.70
C LEU A 78 -10.02 5.43 33.35
N LEU A 79 -9.52 6.35 34.16
CA LEU A 79 -8.15 6.82 34.06
C LEU A 79 -7.31 6.19 35.15
N SER A 80 -6.28 5.43 34.77
CA SER A 80 -5.29 4.91 35.71
C SER A 80 -3.91 5.44 35.40
N LYS A 81 -3.17 5.76 36.47
CA LYS A 81 -1.73 5.98 36.41
C LYS A 81 -1.05 4.68 36.82
N ASN A 82 -0.38 4.05 35.88
CA ASN A 82 0.39 2.84 36.14
C ASN A 82 1.81 3.20 36.60
N ASP A 83 2.55 2.20 37.04
CA ASP A 83 3.98 2.37 37.30
C ASP A 83 4.71 2.78 36.03
N ASP A 84 5.80 3.55 36.20
CA ASP A 84 6.61 3.98 35.08
C ASP A 84 7.12 2.74 34.33
N GLN A 85 6.90 2.73 33.01
CA GLN A 85 7.30 1.61 32.16
C GLN A 85 8.61 1.91 31.47
N MET A 86 9.40 0.85 31.25
CA MET A 86 10.61 0.93 30.45
C MET A 86 10.23 1.13 28.98
N THR A 87 10.54 2.30 28.44
CA THR A 87 10.37 2.60 27.01
C THR A 87 11.38 1.82 26.16
N SER A 88 11.15 1.72 24.85
CA SER A 88 12.10 1.15 23.87
C SER A 88 13.47 1.83 23.88
N LEU A 89 13.55 3.05 24.39
CA LEU A 89 14.79 3.81 24.60
C LEU A 89 15.50 3.46 25.92
N GLY A 90 15.01 2.49 26.68
CA GLY A 90 15.56 2.09 27.97
C GLY A 90 15.40 3.15 29.07
N ARG A 91 14.35 4.00 28.98
CA ARG A 91 14.03 5.03 29.99
C ARG A 91 12.69 4.76 30.66
N GLU A 92 12.65 4.85 31.98
CA GLU A 92 11.40 4.78 32.74
C GLU A 92 10.61 6.05 32.44
N ALA A 93 9.37 5.90 32.01
CA ALA A 93 8.52 7.02 31.66
C ALA A 93 7.10 6.81 32.20
N PRO A 94 6.37 7.90 32.50
CA PRO A 94 5.00 7.82 32.95
C PRO A 94 4.13 6.99 32.01
N HIS A 95 3.31 6.12 32.58
CA HIS A 95 2.32 5.34 31.86
C HIS A 95 0.91 5.72 32.30
N VAL A 96 0.12 6.20 31.35
CA VAL A 96 -1.29 6.55 31.56
C VAL A 96 -2.16 5.62 30.75
N SER A 97 -3.15 4.99 31.38
CA SER A 97 -4.16 4.19 30.70
C SER A 97 -5.52 4.88 30.72
N ILE A 98 -6.22 4.82 29.59
CA ILE A 98 -7.59 5.25 29.39
C ILE A 98 -8.39 4.03 28.97
N ASN A 99 -9.32 3.59 29.80
CA ASN A 99 -10.26 2.54 29.43
C ASN A 99 -11.66 3.13 29.29
N VAL A 100 -12.30 2.93 28.14
CA VAL A 100 -13.70 3.27 27.88
C VAL A 100 -14.53 2.00 28.02
N ILE A 101 -15.41 1.96 29.01
CA ILE A 101 -16.19 0.77 29.38
C ILE A 101 -17.66 1.14 29.55
N ASP A 102 -18.56 0.16 29.45
CA ASP A 102 -19.95 0.35 29.85
C ASP A 102 -20.16 0.18 31.36
N GLU A 103 -21.37 0.48 31.82
CA GLU A 103 -21.77 0.37 33.23
C GLU A 103 -21.52 -1.03 33.81
N TYR A 104 -21.72 -2.09 33.02
CA TYR A 104 -21.47 -3.46 33.45
C TYR A 104 -19.97 -3.74 33.67
N GLY A 105 -19.11 -3.17 32.83
CA GLY A 105 -17.66 -3.23 33.02
C GLY A 105 -17.19 -2.61 34.34
N VAL A 106 -17.85 -1.56 34.82
CA VAL A 106 -17.53 -0.90 36.09
C VAL A 106 -17.80 -1.83 37.28
N GLU A 107 -18.93 -2.54 37.27
CA GLU A 107 -19.31 -3.46 38.35
C GLU A 107 -18.31 -4.62 38.50
N GLN A 108 -17.83 -5.16 37.38
CA GLN A 108 -16.83 -6.23 37.40
C GLN A 108 -15.50 -5.79 38.02
N LEU A 109 -15.03 -4.59 37.70
CA LEU A 109 -13.79 -4.03 38.24
C LEU A 109 -13.88 -3.78 39.75
N GLY A 110 -15.00 -3.22 40.22
CA GLY A 110 -15.23 -2.94 41.64
C GLY A 110 -15.22 -4.19 42.54
N SER A 111 -15.54 -5.36 41.98
CA SER A 111 -15.54 -6.62 42.72
C SER A 111 -14.13 -7.23 42.91
N ASN A 112 -13.17 -6.91 42.04
CA ASN A 112 -11.83 -7.50 42.04
C ASN A 112 -10.76 -6.61 42.71
N GLU A 113 -10.93 -5.28 42.73
CA GLU A 113 -9.91 -4.35 43.24
C GLU A 113 -9.88 -4.18 44.77
N ALA A 114 -10.79 -4.83 45.52
CA ALA A 114 -10.92 -4.63 46.97
C ALA A 114 -9.71 -5.08 47.81
N ASN A 115 -8.69 -5.71 47.23
CA ASN A 115 -7.63 -6.36 48.02
C ASN A 115 -6.15 -5.99 47.74
N ASP A 116 -5.75 -5.26 46.68
CA ASP A 116 -4.29 -5.09 46.49
C ASP A 116 -3.70 -3.92 45.65
N SER A 117 -4.45 -2.89 45.26
CA SER A 117 -3.90 -1.88 44.33
C SER A 117 -3.62 -0.50 44.99
N LYS A 118 -2.35 -0.08 44.95
CA LYS A 118 -1.86 1.28 45.28
C LYS A 118 -2.06 2.28 44.13
N HIS A 119 -2.74 1.89 43.04
CA HIS A 119 -2.85 2.72 41.86
C HIS A 119 -4.02 3.69 41.99
N ALA A 120 -3.75 4.97 41.75
CA ALA A 120 -4.78 6.00 41.78
C ALA A 120 -5.63 5.91 40.51
N THR A 121 -6.80 5.31 40.64
CA THR A 121 -7.81 5.22 39.57
C THR A 121 -8.82 6.36 39.71
N THR A 122 -8.97 7.18 38.67
CA THR A 122 -9.94 8.28 38.63
C THR A 122 -11.10 7.90 37.71
N PHE A 123 -12.28 7.81 38.28
CA PHE A 123 -13.53 7.63 37.53
C PHE A 123 -14.04 8.99 37.04
N LEU A 124 -14.23 9.11 35.73
CA LEU A 124 -14.90 10.27 35.14
C LEU A 124 -16.32 9.87 34.77
N SER A 125 -17.27 10.24 35.63
CA SER A 125 -18.70 10.13 35.30
C SER A 125 -19.01 11.17 34.22
N LEU A 126 -19.48 10.69 33.08
CA LEU A 126 -19.93 11.55 32.00
C LEU A 126 -21.35 12.03 32.34
N GLY A 127 -21.64 13.30 32.01
CA GLY A 127 -23.00 13.82 32.15
C GLY A 127 -23.94 13.19 31.12
N ASP A 128 -25.24 13.38 31.29
CA ASP A 128 -26.26 12.80 30.42
C ASP A 128 -25.94 12.98 28.93
N PRO A 129 -26.11 11.93 28.11
CA PRO A 129 -25.73 11.97 26.71
C PRO A 129 -26.52 13.02 25.94
N MET A 130 -25.88 13.66 24.96
CA MET A 130 -26.50 14.74 24.21
C MET A 130 -27.33 14.17 23.05
N THR A 131 -28.64 14.41 23.09
CA THR A 131 -29.57 14.06 22.01
C THR A 131 -29.42 15.03 20.84
N VAL A 132 -29.15 14.50 19.64
CA VAL A 132 -29.10 15.26 18.39
C VAL A 132 -30.07 14.63 17.40
N GLU A 133 -31.04 15.40 16.93
CA GLU A 133 -31.95 14.98 15.84
C GLU A 133 -31.18 14.99 14.52
N ALA A 134 -30.90 13.81 13.97
CA ALA A 134 -30.27 13.61 12.65
C ALA A 134 -31.09 12.59 11.85
N GLU A 135 -30.96 12.62 10.52
CA GLU A 135 -31.81 11.85 9.59
C GLU A 135 -31.33 10.42 9.32
N ASP A 136 -30.06 10.08 9.61
CA ASP A 136 -29.51 8.73 9.44
C ASP A 136 -28.51 8.37 10.58
N GLU A 137 -28.33 7.06 10.77
CA GLU A 137 -28.15 6.29 12.03
C GLU A 137 -26.74 6.29 12.71
N GLU A 138 -26.69 5.56 13.85
CA GLU A 138 -25.59 5.15 14.76
C GLU A 138 -25.23 6.05 15.97
N GLU A 139 -25.22 5.41 17.15
CA GLU A 139 -24.62 5.93 18.39
C GLU A 139 -23.11 5.83 18.29
N VAL A 140 -22.41 6.96 18.31
CA VAL A 140 -20.95 6.98 18.19
C VAL A 140 -20.36 7.65 19.42
N ASN A 141 -19.53 6.91 20.15
CA ASN A 141 -18.70 7.48 21.20
C ASN A 141 -17.51 8.19 20.56
N VAL A 142 -17.27 9.45 20.89
CA VAL A 142 -16.15 10.21 20.33
C VAL A 142 -15.19 10.61 21.44
N LEU A 143 -14.00 10.03 21.44
CA LEU A 143 -12.91 10.32 22.36
C LEU A 143 -11.90 11.25 21.65
N THR A 144 -11.71 12.47 22.14
CA THR A 144 -10.69 13.39 21.61
C THR A 144 -9.56 13.58 22.62
N LEU A 145 -8.36 13.18 22.23
CA LEU A 145 -7.14 13.28 23.00
C LEU A 145 -6.21 14.33 22.43
N ASP A 146 -5.62 15.08 23.34
CA ASP A 146 -4.84 16.26 23.07
C ASP A 146 -3.48 16.02 23.76
N VAL A 147 -2.46 15.55 23.04
CA VAL A 147 -1.24 14.95 23.61
C VAL A 147 0.04 15.71 23.24
N PRO A 148 1.17 15.52 23.95
CA PRO A 148 2.49 15.92 23.46
C PRO A 148 2.85 15.26 22.12
N ASP A 149 3.60 15.96 21.27
CA ASP A 149 4.12 15.39 20.00
C ASP A 149 4.99 14.15 20.23
N LYS A 150 5.82 14.15 21.28
CA LYS A 150 6.74 13.06 21.59
C LYS A 150 6.10 12.10 22.59
N ILE A 151 5.41 11.08 22.13
CA ILE A 151 4.68 10.17 23.01
C ILE A 151 4.54 8.80 22.37
N ASN A 152 4.58 7.75 23.18
CA ASN A 152 4.23 6.40 22.73
C ASN A 152 2.73 6.19 22.88
N ILE A 153 2.09 5.60 21.89
CA ILE A 153 0.64 5.37 21.87
C ILE A 153 0.38 3.90 21.63
N ASP A 154 -0.40 3.29 22.50
CA ASP A 154 -0.91 1.94 22.35
C ASP A 154 -2.44 1.98 22.44
N CYS A 155 -3.10 1.96 21.29
CA CYS A 155 -4.56 2.01 21.18
C CYS A 155 -5.10 0.68 20.67
N ASP A 156 -6.15 0.18 21.32
CA ASP A 156 -6.88 -1.01 20.90
C ASP A 156 -8.38 -0.80 21.13
N LEU A 157 -9.11 -0.70 20.02
CA LEU A 157 -10.55 -0.53 19.98
C LEU A 157 -11.20 -1.87 19.62
N THR A 158 -11.40 -2.73 20.62
CA THR A 158 -11.82 -4.12 20.44
C THR A 158 -13.25 -4.23 19.91
N GLU A 159 -14.11 -3.28 20.25
CA GLU A 159 -15.48 -3.17 19.72
C GLU A 159 -15.56 -2.24 18.49
N GLY A 160 -14.41 -1.85 17.93
CA GLY A 160 -14.33 -1.01 16.75
C GLY A 160 -14.42 0.49 17.00
N GLY A 161 -14.58 1.23 15.90
CA GLY A 161 -14.48 2.67 15.81
C GLY A 161 -13.25 3.12 15.01
N SER A 162 -13.29 4.35 14.51
CA SER A 162 -12.21 4.87 13.68
C SER A 162 -11.17 5.63 14.50
N ILE A 163 -9.90 5.51 14.12
CA ILE A 163 -8.77 6.19 14.76
C ILE A 163 -8.25 7.29 13.82
N PHE A 164 -8.19 8.51 14.33
CA PHE A 164 -7.71 9.69 13.60
C PHE A 164 -6.51 10.30 14.33
N VAL A 165 -5.36 10.40 13.67
CA VAL A 165 -4.19 11.13 14.18
C VAL A 165 -3.98 12.35 13.29
N ASP A 166 -4.52 13.50 13.71
CA ASP A 166 -4.59 14.72 12.90
C ASP A 166 -3.22 15.40 12.69
N ASN A 167 -2.27 15.13 13.59
CA ASN A 167 -1.01 15.82 13.69
C ASN A 167 0.16 14.82 13.70
N LYS A 168 1.35 15.30 14.03
CA LYS A 168 2.58 14.49 14.04
C LYS A 168 2.78 13.85 15.41
N ILE A 169 2.98 12.53 15.45
CA ILE A 169 3.44 11.81 16.64
C ILE A 169 4.87 11.32 16.44
N GLU A 170 5.71 11.48 17.46
CA GLU A 170 7.07 10.95 17.57
C GLU A 170 7.18 10.00 18.78
N GLY A 171 7.12 8.70 18.54
CA GLY A 171 7.21 7.65 19.54
C GLY A 171 6.79 6.31 18.95
N ASP A 172 6.83 5.26 19.75
CA ASP A 172 6.32 3.97 19.32
C ASP A 172 4.80 3.99 19.31
N VAL A 173 4.20 3.55 18.21
CA VAL A 173 2.77 3.69 17.96
C VAL A 173 2.19 2.35 17.54
N ARG A 174 1.22 1.86 18.30
CA ARG A 174 0.39 0.71 17.96
C ARG A 174 -1.06 1.16 17.95
N LEU A 175 -1.72 1.13 16.79
CA LEU A 175 -3.13 1.49 16.64
C LEU A 175 -3.87 0.29 16.07
N LYS A 176 -4.75 -0.29 16.88
CA LYS A 176 -5.60 -1.42 16.47
C LYS A 176 -7.07 -1.04 16.60
N THR A 177 -7.86 -1.42 15.62
CA THR A 177 -9.33 -1.35 15.70
C THR A 177 -9.94 -2.60 15.05
N ALA A 178 -10.90 -3.22 15.73
CA ALA A 178 -11.60 -4.38 15.19
C ALA A 178 -12.54 -4.03 14.02
N GLN A 179 -12.94 -2.77 13.92
CA GLN A 179 -13.79 -2.25 12.86
C GLN A 179 -13.52 -0.76 12.67
N GLY A 180 -13.32 -0.33 11.43
CA GLY A 180 -13.29 1.09 11.08
C GLY A 180 -11.97 1.53 10.48
N ASN A 181 -11.76 2.84 10.42
CA ASN A 181 -10.68 3.40 9.63
C ASN A 181 -9.55 3.92 10.50
N ILE A 182 -8.32 3.77 10.03
CA ILE A 182 -7.14 4.41 10.63
C ILE A 182 -6.67 5.50 9.67
N SER A 183 -6.81 6.77 10.06
CA SER A 183 -6.34 7.91 9.29
C SER A 183 -5.28 8.65 10.07
N VAL A 184 -4.05 8.67 9.55
CA VAL A 184 -2.90 9.28 10.21
C VAL A 184 -2.28 10.33 9.30
N LYS A 185 -1.89 11.46 9.90
CA LYS A 185 -1.13 12.47 9.18
C LYS A 185 0.33 12.08 9.08
N LYS A 186 0.99 11.94 10.24
CA LYS A 186 2.42 11.69 10.31
C LYS A 186 2.79 10.95 11.59
N LEU A 187 3.50 9.83 11.44
CA LEU A 187 4.03 9.06 12.56
C LEU A 187 5.54 8.87 12.39
N ARG A 188 6.27 8.96 13.50
CA ARG A 188 7.71 8.68 13.56
C ARG A 188 8.01 7.86 14.81
N GLY A 189 8.73 6.75 14.71
CA GLY A 189 8.98 5.89 15.88
C GLY A 189 10.09 4.88 15.65
N HIS A 190 10.36 4.01 16.62
CA HIS A 190 11.14 2.80 16.35
C HIS A 190 10.21 1.74 15.80
N HIS A 191 9.04 1.57 16.44
CA HIS A 191 8.03 0.59 16.06
C HIS A 191 6.70 1.29 15.76
N ILE A 192 6.18 1.09 14.55
CA ILE A 192 4.85 1.55 14.15
C ILE A 192 4.05 0.33 13.67
N GLU A 193 2.90 0.10 14.28
CA GLU A 193 1.97 -0.98 13.92
C GLU A 193 0.56 -0.39 13.78
N LEU A 194 -0.02 -0.51 12.59
CA LEU A 194 -1.39 -0.09 12.29
C LEU A 194 -2.18 -1.31 11.83
N GLU A 195 -3.27 -1.63 12.52
CA GLU A 195 -4.09 -2.81 12.26
C GLU A 195 -5.57 -2.44 12.28
N THR A 196 -6.28 -2.75 11.20
CA THR A 196 -7.74 -2.64 11.16
C THR A 196 -8.38 -3.87 10.54
N ALA A 197 -9.64 -4.13 10.83
CA ALA A 197 -10.42 -5.18 10.21
C ALA A 197 -11.76 -4.61 9.72
N SER A 198 -12.31 -5.18 8.65
CA SER A 198 -13.65 -4.83 8.18
C SER A 198 -14.73 -5.51 9.00
N SER A 199 -15.87 -4.84 9.18
CA SER A 199 -17.02 -5.42 9.85
C SER A 199 -18.10 -5.90 8.90
N GLN A 200 -18.62 -7.09 9.16
CA GLN A 200 -19.92 -7.52 8.66
C GLN A 200 -21.04 -6.93 9.52
N PHE A 201 -21.81 -5.99 8.96
CA PHE A 201 -23.02 -5.52 9.61
C PHE A 201 -24.12 -6.58 9.43
N ARG A 202 -24.42 -7.33 10.50
CA ARG A 202 -25.62 -8.17 10.53
C ARG A 202 -26.82 -7.29 10.82
N GLY A 203 -27.56 -6.90 9.78
CA GLY A 203 -28.83 -6.20 9.92
C GLY A 203 -29.74 -6.88 10.96
N ARG A 204 -30.45 -6.08 11.75
CA ARG A 204 -31.40 -6.57 12.78
C ARG A 204 -32.35 -7.60 12.16
N LYS A 205 -32.42 -8.79 12.76
CA LYS A 205 -33.34 -9.89 12.39
C LYS A 205 -34.75 -9.34 12.12
N GLY A 206 -35.18 -9.30 10.86
CA GLY A 206 -36.54 -8.86 10.50
C GLY A 206 -36.74 -8.35 9.07
N ARG A 207 -35.66 -8.02 8.35
CA ARG A 207 -35.68 -7.79 6.90
C ARG A 207 -34.63 -8.71 6.27
N ASP A 208 -35.07 -9.58 5.37
CA ASP A 208 -34.21 -10.58 4.73
C ASP A 208 -33.03 -9.92 3.97
N ASP A 209 -31.83 -10.46 4.24
CA ASP A 209 -30.62 -10.63 3.42
C ASP A 209 -29.64 -9.50 3.03
N ASP A 210 -29.86 -8.22 3.31
CA ASP A 210 -28.83 -7.19 3.01
C ASP A 210 -27.80 -7.07 4.14
N THR A 211 -26.78 -7.93 4.11
CA THR A 211 -25.55 -7.77 4.91
C THR A 211 -24.62 -6.77 4.21
N ALA A 212 -24.70 -5.50 4.59
CA ALA A 212 -23.76 -4.49 4.12
C ALA A 212 -22.41 -4.69 4.82
N VAL A 213 -21.33 -4.80 4.06
CA VAL A 213 -19.97 -4.85 4.60
C VAL A 213 -19.34 -3.47 4.44
N ILE A 214 -18.89 -2.89 5.54
CA ILE A 214 -18.29 -1.56 5.53
C ILE A 214 -16.78 -1.73 5.33
N PRO A 215 -16.20 -1.17 4.25
CA PRO A 215 -14.78 -1.28 4.00
C PRO A 215 -13.98 -0.53 5.05
N SER A 216 -12.83 -1.10 5.41
CA SER A 216 -11.87 -0.50 6.33
C SER A 216 -10.59 -0.12 5.60
N PHE A 217 -10.00 1.01 6.01
CA PHE A 217 -8.78 1.48 5.39
C PHE A 217 -7.76 2.04 6.37
N ILE A 218 -6.50 1.98 5.95
CA ILE A 218 -5.39 2.72 6.55
C ILE A 218 -4.99 3.82 5.57
N PHE A 219 -5.10 5.08 5.99
CA PHE A 219 -4.71 6.24 5.20
C PHE A 219 -3.61 7.05 5.90
N VAL A 220 -2.47 7.19 5.24
CA VAL A 220 -1.34 8.01 5.66
C VAL A 220 -1.20 9.19 4.70
N SER A 221 -1.63 10.38 5.14
CA SER A 221 -1.65 11.56 4.27
C SER A 221 -0.29 12.23 4.05
N GLU A 222 0.69 12.05 4.94
CA GLU A 222 2.04 12.59 4.77
C GLU A 222 3.15 11.52 4.81
N VAL A 223 3.54 11.04 6.00
CA VAL A 223 4.71 10.17 6.14
C VAL A 223 4.65 9.24 7.36
N LEU A 224 5.06 7.98 7.15
CA LEU A 224 5.46 7.04 8.20
C LEU A 224 6.98 6.94 8.21
N GLU A 225 7.60 7.07 9.38
CA GLU A 225 9.05 6.95 9.55
C GLU A 225 9.36 6.02 10.73
N SER A 226 9.88 4.81 10.47
CA SER A 226 10.18 3.87 11.55
C SER A 226 11.40 2.99 11.33
N GLN A 227 11.84 2.28 12.37
CA GLN A 227 12.77 1.18 12.18
C GLN A 227 12.00 -0.08 11.75
N SER A 228 10.87 -0.37 12.38
CA SER A 228 9.98 -1.47 12.05
C SER A 228 8.59 -0.91 11.75
N LEU A 229 8.07 -1.19 10.56
CA LEU A 229 6.71 -0.82 10.17
C LEU A 229 5.89 -2.08 9.90
N ARG A 230 4.70 -2.16 10.48
CA ARG A 230 3.71 -3.20 10.19
C ARG A 230 2.35 -2.56 9.89
N LEU A 231 1.82 -2.80 8.70
CA LEU A 231 0.49 -2.34 8.28
C LEU A 231 -0.36 -3.55 7.94
N VAL A 232 -1.47 -3.72 8.63
CA VAL A 232 -2.34 -4.88 8.42
C VAL A 232 -3.77 -4.43 8.25
N VAL A 233 -4.40 -4.89 7.18
CA VAL A 233 -5.85 -4.83 7.07
C VAL A 233 -6.42 -6.21 6.89
N HIS A 234 -7.09 -6.69 7.94
CA HIS A 234 -7.72 -8.00 7.97
C HIS A 234 -9.03 -7.97 7.21
N ARG A 235 -9.16 -8.92 6.29
CA ARG A 235 -10.19 -8.83 5.28
C ARG A 235 -11.45 -9.63 5.65
N GLN A 236 -12.59 -8.95 5.55
CA GLN A 236 -13.86 -9.53 5.11
C GLN A 236 -14.43 -8.71 3.92
N SER A 237 -13.73 -7.66 3.45
CA SER A 237 -14.26 -6.66 2.50
C SER A 237 -13.21 -6.12 1.50
N VAL A 238 -13.50 -5.08 0.71
CA VAL A 238 -12.48 -4.40 -0.14
C VAL A 238 -11.74 -3.39 0.71
N ASP A 239 -10.75 -3.87 1.44
CA ASP A 239 -9.95 -3.06 2.34
C ASP A 239 -8.76 -2.41 1.63
N ARG A 240 -8.28 -1.26 2.13
CA ARG A 240 -7.25 -0.46 1.45
C ARG A 240 -6.19 0.12 2.36
N ILE A 241 -4.97 0.19 1.84
CA ILE A 241 -3.83 0.87 2.43
C ILE A 241 -3.36 1.93 1.44
N ARG A 242 -3.46 3.20 1.85
CA ARG A 242 -2.97 4.34 1.08
C ARG A 242 -1.91 5.05 1.90
N ALA A 243 -0.69 5.15 1.37
CA ALA A 243 0.38 5.91 2.01
C ALA A 243 1.14 6.81 1.04
N LYS A 244 1.20 8.11 1.35
CA LYS A 244 1.96 9.05 0.52
C LYS A 244 3.47 8.84 0.61
N ARG A 245 3.98 8.49 1.80
CA ARG A 245 5.42 8.25 1.99
C ARG A 245 5.69 7.29 3.14
N ILE A 246 6.56 6.34 2.90
CA ILE A 246 7.04 5.41 3.93
C ILE A 246 8.57 5.42 3.93
N HIS A 247 9.15 5.67 5.10
CA HIS A 247 10.57 5.52 5.39
C HIS A 247 10.70 4.46 6.48
N ALA A 248 11.25 3.29 6.16
CA ALA A 248 11.41 2.23 7.16
C ALA A 248 12.76 1.53 7.03
N LYS A 249 13.27 0.96 8.13
CA LYS A 249 14.36 -0.02 8.01
C LYS A 249 13.79 -1.36 7.57
N THR A 250 12.77 -1.87 8.25
CA THR A 250 11.99 -3.05 7.85
C THR A 250 10.52 -2.71 7.72
N MET A 251 9.84 -3.34 6.77
CA MET A 251 8.42 -3.11 6.52
C MET A 251 7.68 -4.43 6.21
N GLU A 252 6.50 -4.57 6.80
CA GLU A 252 5.54 -5.63 6.48
C GLU A 252 4.18 -4.98 6.20
N ILE A 253 3.61 -5.24 5.03
CA ILE A 253 2.26 -4.84 4.65
C ILE A 253 1.46 -6.09 4.31
N ILE A 254 0.33 -6.27 4.96
CA ILE A 254 -0.59 -7.39 4.71
C ILE A 254 -1.98 -6.80 4.44
N ALA A 255 -2.53 -7.09 3.26
CA ALA A 255 -3.90 -6.73 2.90
C ALA A 255 -4.62 -7.96 2.32
N GLY A 256 -5.47 -8.62 3.10
CA GLY A 256 -6.07 -9.89 2.69
C GLY A 256 -6.47 -10.80 3.85
N VAL A 257 -7.13 -11.92 3.55
CA VAL A 257 -7.47 -12.97 4.53
C VAL A 257 -6.48 -14.13 4.42
N ASP A 258 -6.21 -14.79 5.54
CA ASP A 258 -5.84 -16.21 5.55
C ASP A 258 -7.03 -17.07 5.07
N GLN A 259 -6.75 -18.08 4.25
CA GLN A 259 -7.68 -18.80 3.37
C GLN A 259 -8.86 -19.58 4.02
N ASP A 260 -9.09 -19.47 5.33
CA ASP A 260 -9.94 -20.41 6.05
C ASP A 260 -11.46 -20.11 5.96
N ASP A 261 -11.87 -18.89 5.58
CA ASP A 261 -13.28 -18.45 5.60
C ASP A 261 -13.86 -18.02 4.23
N GLU A 262 -13.69 -18.84 3.18
CA GLU A 262 -14.22 -18.58 1.82
C GLU A 262 -15.75 -18.32 1.76
N ARG A 263 -16.52 -18.75 2.76
CA ARG A 263 -18.00 -18.73 2.72
C ARG A 263 -18.63 -17.35 2.93
N ALA A 264 -17.88 -16.35 3.37
CA ALA A 264 -18.46 -15.05 3.77
C ALA A 264 -18.41 -13.95 2.69
N ALA A 265 -17.80 -14.20 1.53
CA ALA A 265 -17.48 -13.16 0.55
C ALA A 265 -18.56 -12.87 -0.52
N SER A 266 -19.71 -13.56 -0.52
CA SER A 266 -20.62 -13.57 -1.69
C SER A 266 -21.57 -12.38 -1.82
N ASN A 267 -21.70 -11.49 -0.82
CA ASN A 267 -22.69 -10.39 -0.82
C ASN A 267 -22.06 -9.00 -0.54
N LEU A 268 -20.87 -8.72 -1.08
CA LEU A 268 -20.15 -7.50 -0.74
C LEU A 268 -20.61 -6.27 -1.55
N ILE A 269 -21.47 -5.42 -0.99
CA ILE A 269 -21.83 -4.15 -1.65
C ILE A 269 -20.64 -3.17 -1.56
N ILE A 270 -19.88 -3.06 -2.65
CA ILE A 270 -18.77 -2.10 -2.74
C ILE A 270 -19.33 -0.73 -3.10
N HIS A 271 -19.26 0.22 -2.16
CA HIS A 271 -19.53 1.61 -2.47
C HIS A 271 -18.45 2.17 -3.42
N LYS A 272 -18.87 3.05 -4.35
CA LYS A 272 -17.93 3.81 -5.19
C LYS A 272 -17.11 4.73 -4.28
N GLU A 273 -15.95 4.25 -3.86
CA GLU A 273 -15.07 5.00 -2.99
C GLU A 273 -14.50 6.23 -3.71
N SER A 274 -14.52 7.35 -2.99
CA SER A 274 -13.76 8.54 -3.36
C SER A 274 -12.26 8.26 -3.22
N SER A 275 -11.45 8.82 -4.12
CA SER A 275 -10.01 8.85 -3.92
C SER A 275 -9.67 9.52 -2.60
N PHE A 276 -8.69 8.99 -1.86
CA PHE A 276 -8.26 9.55 -0.58
C PHE A 276 -7.53 10.89 -0.76
N ASP A 277 -6.81 11.03 -1.87
CA ASP A 277 -6.11 12.24 -2.27
C ASP A 277 -6.04 12.35 -3.81
N GLU A 278 -5.36 13.37 -4.33
CA GLU A 278 -5.20 13.62 -5.78
C GLU A 278 -4.32 12.58 -6.48
N ASP A 279 -3.57 11.78 -5.72
CA ASP A 279 -2.50 10.92 -6.20
C ASP A 279 -2.84 9.41 -6.08
N ASP A 280 -3.91 9.09 -5.36
CA ASP A 280 -4.53 7.78 -5.17
C ASP A 280 -5.13 7.24 -6.48
N SER A 281 -4.62 6.10 -6.97
CA SER A 281 -5.17 5.41 -8.15
C SER A 281 -6.34 4.47 -7.85
N GLY A 282 -6.66 4.26 -6.57
CA GLY A 282 -7.69 3.30 -6.19
C GLY A 282 -7.16 1.89 -5.89
N ALA A 283 -5.85 1.63 -5.96
CA ALA A 283 -5.29 0.31 -5.66
C ALA A 283 -5.55 -0.13 -4.20
N ILE A 284 -5.48 -1.45 -3.95
CA ILE A 284 -5.62 -2.01 -2.60
C ILE A 284 -4.47 -1.52 -1.71
N CYS A 285 -3.24 -1.66 -2.18
CA CYS A 285 -2.06 -1.05 -1.57
C CYS A 285 -1.48 0.01 -2.53
N ASP A 286 -1.68 1.29 -2.24
CA ASP A 286 -1.14 2.41 -3.05
C ASP A 286 -0.12 3.23 -2.24
N ILE A 287 1.15 3.16 -2.65
CA ILE A 287 2.27 3.87 -2.02
C ILE A 287 2.92 4.82 -3.03
N SER A 288 2.94 6.12 -2.74
CA SER A 288 3.55 7.08 -3.67
C SER A 288 5.08 7.08 -3.61
N SER A 289 5.69 6.87 -2.44
CA SER A 289 7.14 6.85 -2.30
C SER A 289 7.57 5.99 -1.12
N LEU A 290 8.47 5.06 -1.38
CA LEU A 290 8.94 4.08 -0.41
C LEU A 290 10.46 4.16 -0.27
N TYR A 291 10.98 4.28 0.95
CA TYR A 291 12.41 4.32 1.24
C TYR A 291 12.73 3.27 2.29
N ILE A 292 13.40 2.21 1.86
CA ILE A 292 13.71 1.02 2.66
C ILE A 292 15.22 0.84 2.74
N ILE A 293 15.69 0.48 3.95
CA ILE A 293 17.12 0.21 4.21
C ILE A 293 17.39 -1.30 4.33
N GLY A 294 16.45 -2.06 4.89
CA GLY A 294 16.50 -3.51 5.06
C GLY A 294 15.42 -4.18 4.21
N ASP A 295 14.63 -5.07 4.82
CA ASP A 295 13.65 -5.88 4.11
C ASP A 295 12.26 -5.23 4.11
N ALA A 296 11.58 -5.29 2.97
CA ALA A 296 10.20 -4.85 2.83
C ALA A 296 9.37 -5.93 2.14
N THR A 297 8.28 -6.33 2.78
CA THR A 297 7.33 -7.31 2.26
C THR A 297 5.96 -6.66 2.10
N VAL A 298 5.34 -6.86 0.94
CA VAL A 298 3.95 -6.47 0.65
C VAL A 298 3.20 -7.71 0.18
N ASP A 299 2.30 -8.22 1.01
CA ASP A 299 1.43 -9.35 0.68
C ASP A 299 -0.01 -8.84 0.49
N VAL A 300 -0.56 -9.06 -0.71
CA VAL A 300 -1.94 -8.73 -1.03
C VAL A 300 -2.68 -9.97 -1.51
N GLN A 301 -3.69 -10.37 -0.74
CA GLN A 301 -4.54 -11.52 -1.05
C GLN A 301 -6.00 -11.08 -1.24
N GLN A 302 -6.55 -11.38 -2.41
CA GLN A 302 -7.91 -11.12 -2.80
C GLN A 302 -8.55 -12.35 -3.43
N SER A 303 -9.62 -12.84 -2.80
CA SER A 303 -10.47 -13.86 -3.40
C SER A 303 -11.29 -13.26 -4.55
N ALA A 304 -11.52 -14.05 -5.59
CA ALA A 304 -12.49 -13.72 -6.61
C ALA A 304 -13.89 -13.73 -5.98
N ALA A 305 -14.49 -12.56 -5.80
CA ALA A 305 -15.87 -12.47 -5.33
C ALA A 305 -16.79 -12.92 -6.47
N ILE A 306 -17.36 -14.12 -6.36
CA ILE A 306 -18.37 -14.62 -7.28
C ILE A 306 -19.71 -14.02 -6.86
N ASP A 307 -20.05 -12.85 -7.38
CA ASP A 307 -21.41 -12.35 -7.23
C ASP A 307 -22.35 -13.16 -8.14
N SER A 308 -23.30 -13.85 -7.50
CA SER A 308 -24.36 -14.60 -8.15
C SER A 308 -25.29 -13.74 -9.03
N GLN A 309 -25.22 -12.41 -8.91
CA GLN A 309 -26.10 -11.47 -9.63
C GLN A 309 -25.46 -10.76 -10.84
N HIS A 310 -24.32 -11.23 -11.37
CA HIS A 310 -23.65 -10.64 -12.57
C HIS A 310 -23.27 -9.15 -12.45
N GLN A 311 -23.34 -8.54 -11.26
CA GLN A 311 -22.72 -7.24 -11.04
C GLN A 311 -21.25 -7.48 -10.73
N HIS A 312 -20.42 -7.45 -11.76
CA HIS A 312 -18.98 -7.53 -11.60
C HIS A 312 -18.50 -6.44 -10.65
N HIS A 313 -18.08 -6.85 -9.46
CA HIS A 313 -17.39 -5.99 -8.51
C HIS A 313 -16.15 -5.43 -9.18
N ARG A 314 -15.98 -4.09 -9.11
CA ARG A 314 -14.81 -3.45 -9.70
C ARG A 314 -13.52 -3.98 -9.06
N GLN A 315 -12.85 -4.90 -9.74
CA GLN A 315 -11.59 -5.49 -9.37
C GLN A 315 -10.50 -4.44 -9.58
N ARG A 316 -9.83 -4.09 -8.49
CA ARG A 316 -8.82 -3.04 -8.45
C ARG A 316 -7.45 -3.62 -8.75
N GLN A 317 -6.54 -2.75 -9.18
CA GLN A 317 -5.12 -2.98 -9.03
C GLN A 317 -4.80 -3.36 -7.57
N ALA A 318 -4.03 -4.43 -7.36
CA ALA A 318 -3.70 -4.91 -6.03
C ALA A 318 -2.61 -4.04 -5.40
N VAL A 319 -1.48 -3.86 -6.11
CA VAL A 319 -0.33 -3.13 -5.60
C VAL A 319 0.09 -2.06 -6.59
N ARG A 320 0.29 -0.86 -6.08
CA ARG A 320 0.94 0.23 -6.79
C ARG A 320 1.97 0.89 -5.89
N ILE A 321 3.22 0.91 -6.34
CA ILE A 321 4.30 1.65 -5.67
C ILE A 321 4.92 2.55 -6.73
N LYS A 322 4.74 3.87 -6.65
CA LYS A 322 5.18 4.76 -7.75
C LYS A 322 6.69 4.93 -7.84
N SER A 323 7.36 4.91 -6.70
CA SER A 323 8.81 4.95 -6.57
C SER A 323 9.22 4.23 -5.30
N HIS A 324 10.30 3.46 -5.38
CA HIS A 324 10.92 2.90 -4.18
C HIS A 324 12.44 2.89 -4.24
N HIS A 325 13.05 3.02 -3.07
CA HIS A 325 14.47 2.86 -2.85
C HIS A 325 14.71 1.70 -1.87
N GLY A 326 15.67 0.84 -2.16
CA GLY A 326 15.94 -0.38 -1.40
C GLY A 326 15.27 -1.62 -2.01
N HIS A 327 15.36 -2.75 -1.31
CA HIS A 327 14.79 -4.02 -1.75
C HIS A 327 13.32 -4.14 -1.33
N VAL A 328 12.45 -4.61 -2.23
CA VAL A 328 11.03 -4.85 -1.94
C VAL A 328 10.57 -6.20 -2.50
N HIS A 329 10.00 -7.03 -1.65
CA HIS A 329 9.33 -8.26 -2.00
C HIS A 329 7.81 -8.03 -2.04
N VAL A 330 7.17 -8.36 -3.16
CA VAL A 330 5.75 -8.18 -3.41
C VAL A 330 5.14 -9.51 -3.78
N GLN A 331 4.18 -9.97 -2.97
CA GLN A 331 3.41 -11.18 -3.25
C GLN A 331 1.95 -10.79 -3.44
N VAL A 332 1.36 -11.21 -4.56
CA VAL A 332 -0.03 -10.90 -4.88
C VAL A 332 -0.76 -12.15 -5.36
N SER A 333 -1.89 -12.41 -4.72
CA SER A 333 -2.89 -13.39 -5.16
C SER A 333 -4.23 -12.68 -5.26
N ALA A 334 -4.58 -12.16 -6.44
CA ALA A 334 -5.78 -11.36 -6.63
C ALA A 334 -6.36 -11.56 -8.04
N PRO A 335 -7.68 -11.42 -8.23
CA PRO A 335 -8.31 -11.64 -9.53
C PRO A 335 -7.98 -10.48 -10.49
N LYS A 336 -8.20 -10.68 -11.79
CA LYS A 336 -7.83 -9.73 -12.86
C LYS A 336 -8.57 -8.38 -12.71
N PRO A 337 -7.85 -7.23 -12.62
CA PRO A 337 -8.51 -5.93 -12.55
C PRO A 337 -9.49 -5.70 -13.71
N ASP A 338 -10.65 -5.13 -13.42
CA ASP A 338 -11.67 -4.77 -14.42
C ASP A 338 -11.77 -3.25 -14.63
N VAL A 339 -10.95 -2.49 -13.90
CA VAL A 339 -10.88 -1.04 -13.98
C VAL A 339 -9.88 -0.66 -15.07
N ASP A 340 -10.42 -0.15 -16.18
CA ASP A 340 -9.63 0.53 -17.20
C ASP A 340 -9.05 1.84 -16.64
N ASN A 341 -7.81 2.12 -17.02
CA ASN A 341 -7.20 3.42 -16.82
C ASN A 341 -7.98 4.46 -17.64
N GLU A 342 -8.61 5.43 -16.97
CA GLU A 342 -9.43 6.46 -17.63
C GLU A 342 -8.67 7.27 -18.69
N LEU A 343 -7.34 7.38 -18.56
CA LEU A 343 -6.50 8.15 -19.47
C LEU A 343 -6.07 7.36 -20.70
N THR A 344 -5.71 6.08 -20.55
CA THR A 344 -5.19 5.23 -21.64
C THR A 344 -6.27 4.35 -22.26
N GLY A 345 -7.32 4.02 -21.50
CA GLY A 345 -8.34 3.03 -21.86
C GLY A 345 -7.85 1.58 -21.69
N GLU A 346 -6.66 1.38 -21.13
CA GLU A 346 -6.07 0.05 -20.91
C GLU A 346 -6.36 -0.46 -19.50
N VAL A 347 -6.53 -1.76 -19.36
CA VAL A 347 -6.66 -2.42 -18.05
C VAL A 347 -5.41 -2.16 -17.21
N GLN A 348 -5.59 -1.69 -15.99
CA GLN A 348 -4.47 -1.49 -15.07
C GLN A 348 -3.79 -2.83 -14.72
N PRO A 349 -2.46 -2.87 -14.59
CA PRO A 349 -1.80 -4.08 -14.16
C PRO A 349 -2.11 -4.39 -12.70
N LEU A 350 -2.10 -5.67 -12.34
CA LEU A 350 -2.37 -6.08 -10.96
C LEU A 350 -1.29 -5.57 -10.00
N VAL A 351 -0.04 -5.56 -10.46
CA VAL A 351 1.12 -4.94 -9.78
C VAL A 351 1.76 -3.89 -10.67
N ASP A 352 1.88 -2.65 -10.19
CA ASP A 352 2.65 -1.56 -10.83
C ASP A 352 3.75 -1.04 -9.90
N LEU A 353 5.00 -1.40 -10.19
CA LEU A 353 6.18 -0.88 -9.53
C LEU A 353 6.86 0.16 -10.42
N GLY A 354 6.69 1.42 -10.08
CA GLY A 354 7.42 2.52 -10.70
C GLY A 354 8.70 2.87 -9.99
N GLY A 355 9.62 3.46 -10.77
CA GLY A 355 10.81 4.13 -10.26
C GLY A 355 11.59 3.29 -9.26
N VAL A 356 11.84 2.03 -9.60
CA VAL A 356 12.61 1.10 -8.77
C VAL A 356 14.06 1.58 -8.74
N ASN A 357 14.54 1.91 -7.55
CA ASN A 357 15.92 2.33 -7.29
C ASN A 357 16.54 1.38 -6.26
N GLY A 358 16.91 0.18 -6.69
CA GLY A 358 17.28 -0.91 -5.80
C GLY A 358 17.08 -2.26 -6.46
N SER A 359 16.40 -3.18 -5.80
CA SER A 359 16.00 -4.47 -6.37
C SER A 359 14.59 -4.83 -5.93
N CYS A 360 13.95 -5.76 -6.62
CA CYS A 360 12.63 -6.22 -6.23
C CYS A 360 12.41 -7.69 -6.53
N GLU A 361 11.57 -8.31 -5.72
CA GLU A 361 10.99 -9.62 -5.98
C GLU A 361 9.48 -9.45 -6.14
N VAL A 362 8.90 -9.97 -7.22
CA VAL A 362 7.47 -9.85 -7.47
C VAL A 362 6.91 -11.21 -7.83
N PHE A 363 5.91 -11.67 -7.07
CA PHE A 363 5.21 -12.92 -7.29
C PHE A 363 3.73 -12.63 -7.51
N VAL A 364 3.23 -12.94 -8.70
CA VAL A 364 1.83 -12.72 -9.07
C VAL A 364 1.17 -14.05 -9.39
N SER A 365 0.03 -14.31 -8.76
CA SER A 365 -0.83 -15.46 -9.03
C SER A 365 -2.30 -15.04 -9.08
N LEU A 366 -3.09 -15.72 -9.92
CA LEU A 366 -4.54 -15.57 -9.92
C LEU A 366 -5.17 -16.65 -9.01
N PRO A 367 -6.31 -16.35 -8.36
CA PRO A 367 -7.08 -17.36 -7.65
C PRO A 367 -7.67 -18.38 -8.65
N LYS A 368 -7.67 -19.67 -8.28
CA LYS A 368 -8.04 -20.83 -9.14
C LYS A 368 -9.42 -20.78 -9.82
N SER A 369 -10.29 -19.85 -9.45
CA SER A 369 -11.66 -19.74 -9.96
C SER A 369 -11.76 -19.01 -11.30
N ASP A 370 -10.74 -18.25 -11.74
CA ASP A 370 -10.77 -17.44 -12.96
C ASP A 370 -10.38 -18.25 -14.22
N ASN A 371 -11.11 -19.32 -14.51
CA ASN A 371 -10.86 -20.18 -15.68
C ASN A 371 -11.05 -19.47 -17.05
N ASN A 372 -11.60 -18.25 -17.08
CA ASN A 372 -11.83 -17.49 -18.30
C ASN A 372 -10.73 -16.45 -18.59
N ALA A 373 -9.70 -16.31 -17.74
CA ALA A 373 -8.67 -15.28 -17.88
C ALA A 373 -7.64 -15.54 -19.00
N ALA A 374 -7.63 -16.74 -19.58
CA ALA A 374 -6.62 -17.17 -20.54
C ALA A 374 -6.70 -16.46 -21.92
N GLU A 375 -7.76 -15.69 -22.21
CA GLU A 375 -7.99 -15.10 -23.53
C GLU A 375 -7.64 -13.61 -23.67
N ASP A 376 -7.37 -12.89 -22.59
CA ASP A 376 -7.12 -11.44 -22.66
C ASP A 376 -5.63 -11.10 -22.69
N ASP A 377 -5.25 -10.17 -23.59
CA ASP A 377 -3.94 -9.54 -23.66
C ASP A 377 -3.76 -8.52 -22.52
N TRP A 378 -3.83 -9.00 -21.27
CA TRP A 378 -3.77 -8.15 -20.08
C TRP A 378 -2.41 -8.25 -19.41
N THR A 379 -1.95 -7.13 -18.86
CA THR A 379 -0.68 -7.07 -18.12
C THR A 379 -0.93 -7.38 -16.66
N SER A 380 -0.34 -8.43 -16.12
CA SER A 380 -0.42 -8.75 -14.68
C SER A 380 0.58 -7.95 -13.87
N CYS A 381 1.77 -7.72 -14.41
CA CYS A 381 2.84 -7.01 -13.72
C CYS A 381 3.52 -5.99 -14.63
N HIS A 382 3.70 -4.77 -14.12
CA HIS A 382 4.49 -3.73 -14.75
C HIS A 382 5.57 -3.24 -13.78
N VAL A 383 6.83 -3.27 -14.21
CA VAL A 383 7.97 -2.84 -13.39
C VAL A 383 8.84 -1.87 -14.19
N HIS A 384 9.16 -0.71 -13.60
CA HIS A 384 10.09 0.27 -14.16
C HIS A 384 11.32 0.44 -13.28
N PHE A 385 12.48 0.03 -13.77
CA PHE A 385 13.76 0.21 -13.11
C PHE A 385 14.39 1.57 -13.46
N ASP A 386 14.43 2.48 -12.49
CA ASP A 386 15.23 3.71 -12.59
C ASP A 386 16.71 3.38 -12.36
N SER A 387 17.02 2.53 -11.38
CA SER A 387 18.37 2.05 -11.10
C SER A 387 18.31 0.70 -10.40
N ILE A 388 19.30 -0.14 -10.68
CA ILE A 388 19.44 -1.45 -10.03
C ILE A 388 20.65 -1.40 -9.11
N ALA A 389 20.52 -1.93 -7.88
CA ALA A 389 21.64 -2.00 -6.96
C ALA A 389 22.72 -2.94 -7.53
N PRO A 390 24.03 -2.59 -7.44
CA PRO A 390 25.10 -3.51 -7.82
C PRO A 390 25.00 -4.83 -7.05
N ASP A 391 25.43 -5.94 -7.66
CA ASP A 391 25.41 -7.28 -7.07
C ASP A 391 24.01 -7.73 -6.56
N SER A 392 22.94 -7.12 -7.07
CA SER A 392 21.57 -7.45 -6.67
C SER A 392 20.84 -8.28 -7.72
N VAL A 393 19.89 -9.07 -7.24
CA VAL A 393 18.99 -9.85 -8.07
C VAL A 393 17.60 -9.24 -7.97
N SER A 394 16.97 -9.03 -9.12
CA SER A 394 15.56 -8.69 -9.22
C SER A 394 14.82 -9.82 -9.94
N LEU A 395 13.80 -10.38 -9.29
CA LEU A 395 13.01 -11.48 -9.81
C LEU A 395 11.56 -11.04 -10.00
N VAL A 396 11.02 -11.23 -11.20
CA VAL A 396 9.59 -11.00 -11.48
C VAL A 396 9.00 -12.31 -11.97
N HIS A 397 8.08 -12.90 -11.21
CA HIS A 397 7.41 -14.14 -11.52
C HIS A 397 5.90 -13.92 -11.56
N ALA A 398 5.32 -13.99 -12.76
CA ALA A 398 3.87 -13.98 -12.96
C ALA A 398 3.37 -15.33 -13.47
N LYS A 399 2.60 -16.04 -12.64
CA LYS A 399 1.98 -17.31 -13.04
C LYS A 399 0.89 -17.15 -14.09
N GLU A 400 0.33 -15.95 -14.26
CA GLU A 400 -0.69 -15.63 -15.26
C GLU A 400 -0.57 -14.17 -15.71
N GLY A 401 -1.02 -13.89 -16.95
CA GLY A 401 -0.97 -12.56 -17.57
C GLY A 401 0.40 -12.16 -18.12
N ASN A 402 0.45 -11.02 -18.80
CA ASN A 402 1.67 -10.49 -19.40
C ASN A 402 2.52 -9.74 -18.37
N VAL A 403 3.84 -9.76 -18.55
CA VAL A 403 4.79 -8.97 -17.77
C VAL A 403 5.41 -7.91 -18.65
N HIS A 404 5.39 -6.67 -18.19
CA HIS A 404 6.02 -5.55 -18.87
C HIS A 404 7.13 -4.97 -18.00
N VAL A 405 8.37 -5.08 -18.46
CA VAL A 405 9.55 -4.53 -17.79
C VAL A 405 10.15 -3.40 -18.60
N THR A 406 10.39 -2.29 -17.92
CA THR A 406 10.94 -1.10 -18.53
C THR A 406 12.17 -0.69 -17.72
N VAL A 407 13.25 -0.33 -18.40
CA VAL A 407 14.49 0.08 -17.73
C VAL A 407 14.90 1.48 -18.17
N ASP A 408 15.43 2.28 -17.24
CA ASP A 408 16.03 3.57 -17.57
C ASP A 408 17.35 3.36 -18.32
N ARG A 409 17.72 4.31 -19.18
CA ARG A 409 18.89 4.18 -20.08
C ARG A 409 20.23 4.06 -19.39
N LYS A 410 20.30 4.46 -18.12
CA LYS A 410 21.51 4.35 -17.30
C LYS A 410 21.67 2.98 -16.63
N VAL A 411 20.65 2.12 -16.71
CA VAL A 411 20.68 0.79 -16.11
C VAL A 411 21.58 -0.11 -16.94
N GLU A 412 22.50 -0.80 -16.25
CA GLU A 412 23.30 -1.91 -16.77
C GLU A 412 22.92 -3.13 -15.95
N SER A 413 22.56 -4.23 -16.62
CA SER A 413 22.09 -5.46 -15.95
C SER A 413 22.24 -6.64 -16.89
N ASP A 414 22.55 -7.80 -16.32
CA ASP A 414 22.32 -9.08 -17.00
C ASP A 414 20.82 -9.38 -16.91
N VAL A 415 20.28 -10.06 -17.93
CA VAL A 415 18.85 -10.25 -18.10
C VAL A 415 18.57 -11.67 -18.54
N ARG A 416 17.66 -12.32 -17.81
CA ARG A 416 17.14 -13.66 -18.13
C ARG A 416 15.63 -13.61 -18.19
N LEU A 417 15.06 -13.88 -19.35
CA LEU A 417 13.62 -13.85 -19.61
C LEU A 417 13.16 -15.26 -19.97
N LEU A 418 12.15 -15.77 -19.28
CA LEU A 418 11.54 -17.07 -19.54
C LEU A 418 10.02 -16.91 -19.66
N SER A 419 9.46 -17.19 -20.83
CA SER A 419 8.01 -17.36 -20.99
C SER A 419 7.68 -18.84 -21.13
N ALA A 420 6.91 -19.37 -20.19
CA ALA A 420 6.56 -20.79 -20.14
C ALA A 420 5.03 -21.02 -20.24
N PRO A 421 4.55 -22.23 -20.49
CA PRO A 421 3.13 -22.54 -20.38
C PRO A 421 2.60 -22.39 -18.94
N CYS A 422 1.32 -22.07 -18.76
CA CYS A 422 0.69 -21.89 -17.43
C CYS A 422 0.78 -23.11 -16.49
N ASN A 423 0.92 -24.32 -17.06
CA ASN A 423 1.04 -25.56 -16.30
C ASN A 423 2.49 -25.94 -16.00
N ALA A 424 3.47 -25.17 -16.47
CA ALA A 424 4.87 -25.46 -16.24
C ALA A 424 5.22 -25.17 -14.77
N ASN A 425 5.75 -26.18 -14.08
CA ASN A 425 6.35 -25.96 -12.77
C ASN A 425 7.82 -25.56 -12.98
N VAL A 426 8.07 -24.26 -13.04
CA VAL A 426 9.42 -23.72 -13.23
C VAL A 426 10.04 -23.45 -11.87
N ASP A 427 11.20 -24.07 -11.63
CA ASP A 427 12.03 -23.74 -10.48
C ASP A 427 12.76 -22.42 -10.77
N THR A 428 12.33 -21.35 -10.10
CA THR A 428 12.91 -20.02 -10.28
C THR A 428 14.36 -19.94 -9.84
N GLU A 429 14.83 -20.84 -8.96
CA GLU A 429 16.23 -20.85 -8.50
C GLU A 429 17.20 -21.11 -9.66
N ILE A 430 16.79 -21.88 -10.66
CA ILE A 430 17.60 -22.16 -11.87
C ILE A 430 17.90 -20.87 -12.63
N LEU A 431 16.96 -19.91 -12.65
CA LEU A 431 17.17 -18.60 -13.30
C LEU A 431 18.15 -17.71 -12.52
N LEU A 432 18.44 -18.02 -11.26
CA LEU A 432 19.29 -17.21 -10.38
C LEU A 432 20.71 -17.76 -10.24
N LEU A 433 20.99 -18.94 -10.79
CA LEU A 433 22.29 -19.57 -10.73
C LEU A 433 23.36 -18.72 -11.45
N GLU A 434 24.53 -18.61 -10.84
CA GLU A 434 25.67 -17.89 -11.43
C GLU A 434 26.29 -18.71 -12.58
N ASP A 435 26.79 -18.00 -13.59
CA ASP A 435 27.42 -18.62 -14.76
C ASP A 435 28.83 -19.12 -14.34
N ASN A 436 28.91 -20.37 -13.91
CA ASN A 436 30.18 -20.99 -13.52
C ASN A 436 31.03 -21.29 -14.76
N GLU A 437 32.36 -21.19 -14.64
CA GLU A 437 33.31 -21.51 -15.73
C GLU A 437 33.13 -22.92 -16.32
N ASP A 438 32.54 -23.84 -15.53
CA ASP A 438 32.29 -25.24 -15.92
C ASP A 438 31.07 -25.41 -16.84
N GLY A 439 30.28 -24.36 -17.11
CA GLY A 439 29.08 -24.42 -17.97
C GLY A 439 27.84 -25.04 -17.33
N SER A 440 27.86 -25.31 -16.01
CA SER A 440 26.74 -25.94 -15.26
C SER A 440 25.41 -25.23 -15.45
N LEU A 441 25.39 -23.90 -15.47
CA LEU A 441 24.17 -23.11 -15.66
C LEU A 441 23.50 -23.42 -17.00
N ALA A 442 24.28 -23.45 -18.08
CA ALA A 442 23.76 -23.69 -19.41
C ALA A 442 23.11 -25.09 -19.49
N ASP A 443 23.73 -26.10 -18.87
CA ASP A 443 23.22 -27.47 -18.82
C ASP A 443 21.92 -27.57 -17.99
N GLU A 444 21.88 -26.92 -16.82
CA GLU A 444 20.70 -26.91 -15.94
C GLU A 444 19.51 -26.16 -16.56
N VAL A 445 19.75 -24.99 -17.16
CA VAL A 445 18.71 -24.25 -17.91
C VAL A 445 18.22 -25.07 -19.11
N THR A 446 19.12 -25.71 -19.85
CA THR A 446 18.73 -26.56 -20.99
C THR A 446 17.88 -27.76 -20.54
N HIS A 447 18.24 -28.40 -19.44
CA HIS A 447 17.45 -29.50 -18.87
C HIS A 447 16.05 -29.02 -18.44
N MET A 448 15.96 -27.90 -17.73
CA MET A 448 14.70 -27.28 -17.32
C MET A 448 13.79 -26.99 -18.53
N LEU A 449 14.35 -26.38 -19.58
CA LEU A 449 13.61 -26.07 -20.81
C LEU A 449 13.09 -27.33 -21.52
N GLN A 450 13.91 -28.38 -21.60
CA GLN A 450 13.50 -29.67 -22.17
C GLN A 450 12.38 -30.33 -21.35
N GLU A 451 12.45 -30.26 -20.02
CA GLU A 451 11.41 -30.80 -19.14
C GLU A 451 10.08 -30.05 -19.33
N ILE A 452 10.10 -28.73 -19.43
CA ILE A 452 8.92 -27.91 -19.72
C ILE A 452 8.29 -28.32 -21.06
N GLU A 453 9.11 -28.47 -22.10
CA GLU A 453 8.66 -28.85 -23.44
C GLU A 453 8.01 -30.24 -23.47
N VAL A 454 8.64 -31.23 -22.81
CA VAL A 454 8.11 -32.61 -22.72
C VAL A 454 6.80 -32.64 -21.92
N ASN A 455 6.74 -31.90 -20.82
CA ASN A 455 5.53 -31.80 -19.99
C ASN A 455 4.38 -31.11 -20.75
N ALA A 456 4.67 -30.06 -21.51
CA ALA A 456 3.69 -29.40 -22.36
C ALA A 456 3.16 -30.33 -23.46
N ALA A 457 4.05 -31.05 -24.16
CA ALA A 457 3.68 -31.99 -25.21
C ALA A 457 2.85 -33.18 -24.70
N SER A 458 3.16 -33.69 -23.51
CA SER A 458 2.46 -34.83 -22.89
C SER A 458 1.08 -34.47 -22.32
N SER A 459 0.87 -33.20 -21.95
CA SER A 459 -0.38 -32.75 -21.35
C SER A 459 -1.58 -32.82 -22.30
N GLY A 460 -1.36 -33.04 -23.60
CA GLY A 460 -2.41 -33.33 -24.60
C GLY A 460 -3.47 -32.23 -24.73
N ASN A 461 -3.28 -31.10 -24.06
CA ASN A 461 -4.29 -30.08 -23.89
C ASN A 461 -4.34 -29.29 -25.20
N THR A 462 -5.24 -29.73 -26.07
CA THR A 462 -5.51 -29.20 -27.41
C THR A 462 -6.35 -27.92 -27.36
N LEU A 463 -6.64 -27.41 -26.16
CA LEU A 463 -7.24 -26.10 -25.94
C LEU A 463 -6.13 -25.03 -25.93
N GLY A 464 -5.96 -24.32 -27.05
CA GLY A 464 -5.24 -23.04 -27.05
C GLY A 464 -4.16 -22.85 -28.13
N ASN A 465 -4.41 -23.34 -29.33
CA ASN A 465 -3.59 -23.22 -30.55
C ASN A 465 -3.44 -21.76 -31.08
N ARG A 466 -3.26 -20.73 -30.21
CA ARG A 466 -3.56 -19.33 -30.59
C ARG A 466 -2.73 -18.18 -30.01
N ILE A 467 -1.86 -18.37 -29.01
CA ILE A 467 -0.77 -17.39 -28.86
C ILE A 467 0.08 -17.60 -30.10
N ASP A 468 0.40 -16.55 -30.85
CA ASP A 468 1.43 -16.62 -31.88
C ASP A 468 2.70 -17.10 -31.16
N GLU A 469 2.95 -18.41 -31.16
CA GLU A 469 4.00 -19.06 -30.36
C GLU A 469 5.38 -18.46 -30.66
N ASN A 470 5.50 -17.79 -31.80
CA ASN A 470 6.70 -17.17 -32.31
C ASN A 470 7.08 -15.82 -31.67
N ASN A 471 6.37 -15.31 -30.65
CA ASN A 471 6.70 -13.99 -30.08
C ASN A 471 6.29 -13.80 -28.61
N ARG A 472 6.58 -14.78 -27.75
CA ARG A 472 6.26 -14.73 -26.31
C ARG A 472 7.16 -13.74 -25.57
N ILE A 473 8.42 -13.59 -25.97
CA ILE A 473 9.32 -12.58 -25.45
C ILE A 473 9.55 -11.52 -26.53
N GLN A 474 9.24 -10.26 -26.21
CA GLN A 474 9.44 -9.13 -27.11
C GLN A 474 10.40 -8.12 -26.48
N ILE A 475 11.53 -7.91 -27.16
CA ILE A 475 12.55 -6.93 -26.74
C ILE A 475 12.47 -5.73 -27.66
N GLU A 476 11.96 -4.62 -27.14
CA GLU A 476 11.75 -3.35 -27.84
C GLU A 476 12.87 -2.33 -27.51
N THR A 477 14.10 -2.81 -27.28
CA THR A 477 15.24 -1.95 -27.00
C THR A 477 16.47 -2.35 -27.80
N LYS A 478 17.22 -1.34 -28.24
CA LYS A 478 18.53 -1.52 -28.88
C LYS A 478 19.68 -1.65 -27.88
N ALA A 479 19.41 -1.35 -26.61
CA ALA A 479 20.38 -1.45 -25.53
C ALA A 479 20.63 -2.92 -25.11
N PHE A 480 19.74 -3.83 -25.50
CA PHE A 480 19.87 -5.24 -25.20
C PHE A 480 20.79 -5.93 -26.21
N THR A 481 21.72 -6.71 -25.68
CA THR A 481 22.57 -7.62 -26.46
C THR A 481 22.31 -9.05 -25.99
N SER A 482 21.87 -9.90 -26.91
CA SER A 482 21.67 -11.33 -26.63
C SER A 482 23.01 -12.01 -26.42
N GLN A 483 23.07 -12.95 -25.48
CA GLN A 483 24.18 -13.88 -25.39
C GLN A 483 24.05 -14.91 -26.53
N ASP A 484 25.12 -15.09 -27.32
CA ASP A 484 25.15 -16.07 -28.41
C ASP A 484 25.11 -17.49 -27.82
N ARG A 485 23.91 -18.05 -27.63
CA ARG A 485 23.76 -19.49 -27.40
C ARG A 485 23.82 -20.22 -28.72
N ALA A 486 24.72 -21.18 -28.82
CA ALA A 486 24.86 -22.06 -29.96
C ALA A 486 23.54 -22.81 -30.18
N GLU A 487 22.75 -22.35 -31.17
CA GLU A 487 21.53 -22.97 -31.67
C GLU A 487 20.63 -23.54 -30.56
N SER A 488 20.03 -22.66 -29.75
CA SER A 488 18.84 -23.05 -28.97
C SER A 488 17.85 -23.66 -29.94
N GLU A 489 17.64 -24.97 -29.87
CA GLU A 489 16.62 -25.66 -30.64
C GLU A 489 15.31 -24.90 -30.45
N GLN A 490 14.58 -24.61 -31.53
CA GLN A 490 13.32 -23.87 -31.45
C GLN A 490 12.31 -24.66 -30.59
N LEU A 491 12.26 -24.33 -29.31
CA LEU A 491 11.25 -24.81 -28.37
C LEU A 491 9.90 -24.26 -28.84
N ARG A 492 8.86 -25.10 -28.82
CA ARG A 492 7.54 -24.69 -29.35
C ARG A 492 6.70 -24.06 -28.26
N HIS A 493 6.84 -24.54 -27.02
CA HIS A 493 5.91 -24.18 -25.95
C HIS A 493 6.48 -23.15 -24.97
N CYS A 494 7.79 -22.93 -24.96
CA CYS A 494 8.45 -21.92 -24.14
C CYS A 494 9.47 -21.12 -24.94
N ASP A 495 9.77 -19.92 -24.44
CA ASP A 495 10.75 -19.00 -25.02
C ASP A 495 11.70 -18.56 -23.91
N PHE A 496 13.00 -18.54 -24.20
CA PHE A 496 14.03 -18.18 -23.23
C PHE A 496 15.05 -17.27 -23.89
N VAL A 497 15.30 -16.13 -23.25
CA VAL A 497 16.27 -15.14 -23.70
C VAL A 497 17.24 -14.83 -22.57
N ASP A 498 18.53 -14.84 -22.91
CA ASP A 498 19.65 -14.56 -22.02
C ASP A 498 20.52 -13.48 -22.67
N GLY A 499 21.01 -12.53 -21.89
CA GLY A 499 21.80 -11.41 -22.41
C GLY A 499 22.00 -10.31 -21.38
N TRP A 500 22.34 -9.11 -21.86
CA TRP A 500 22.56 -7.96 -21.00
C TRP A 500 22.04 -6.66 -21.61
N ILE A 501 21.75 -5.69 -20.76
CA ILE A 501 21.39 -4.32 -21.12
C ILE A 501 22.60 -3.42 -20.89
N GLU A 502 22.93 -2.62 -21.91
CA GLU A 502 24.01 -1.64 -21.87
C GLU A 502 23.49 -0.23 -21.56
N ASN A 503 24.35 0.55 -20.90
CA ASN A 503 24.10 1.94 -20.64
C ASN A 503 24.16 2.77 -21.93
N THR A 504 23.01 3.31 -22.31
CA THR A 504 22.83 4.13 -23.52
C THR A 504 22.69 5.61 -23.20
N THR A 505 23.04 6.06 -21.99
CA THR A 505 22.95 7.50 -21.59
C THR A 505 23.77 8.44 -22.45
N SER A 506 24.79 7.93 -23.13
CA SER A 506 25.62 8.73 -24.04
C SER A 506 24.92 9.07 -25.37
N GLU A 507 23.80 8.40 -25.67
CA GLU A 507 22.99 8.66 -26.85
C GLU A 507 22.03 9.84 -26.62
N PRO A 508 22.03 10.89 -27.47
CA PRO A 508 21.21 12.08 -27.27
C PRO A 508 19.72 11.74 -27.40
N ASP A 509 18.97 12.01 -26.33
CA ASP A 509 17.65 11.42 -26.06
C ASP A 509 16.58 11.81 -27.08
N SER A 510 16.59 13.06 -27.50
CA SER A 510 15.40 13.64 -28.09
C SER A 510 15.74 15.01 -28.66
N ARG A 511 14.85 15.55 -29.48
CA ARG A 511 14.88 16.96 -29.89
C ARG A 511 14.90 17.94 -28.70
N PHE A 512 14.53 17.50 -27.49
CA PHE A 512 14.64 18.28 -26.25
C PHE A 512 16.10 18.41 -25.76
N ASP A 513 16.90 17.36 -25.88
CA ASP A 513 18.35 17.41 -25.60
C ASP A 513 19.14 18.13 -26.69
N ARG A 514 18.63 18.13 -27.93
CA ARG A 514 19.31 18.80 -29.06
C ARG A 514 19.42 20.32 -28.90
N LYS A 515 18.69 20.97 -27.98
CA LYS A 515 18.71 22.44 -27.83
C LYS A 515 19.77 23.01 -26.88
N ILE A 516 20.51 22.20 -26.12
CA ILE A 516 21.59 22.74 -25.26
C ILE A 516 22.87 23.01 -26.06
N ARG A 517 23.03 22.44 -27.27
CA ARG A 517 24.12 22.76 -28.21
C ARG A 517 23.80 23.90 -29.19
N GLY A 518 22.89 24.81 -28.80
CA GLY A 518 22.70 26.09 -29.48
C GLY A 518 23.64 27.14 -28.90
N ASN A 519 24.49 27.72 -29.74
CA ASN A 519 25.57 28.67 -29.45
C ASN A 519 25.09 30.05 -28.93
N SER A 520 24.16 30.10 -27.97
CA SER A 520 23.53 31.34 -27.49
C SER A 520 23.29 31.23 -25.99
N GLY A 521 24.12 31.95 -25.22
CA GLY A 521 24.27 31.81 -23.78
C GLY A 521 22.99 31.88 -22.94
N GLY A 522 22.97 31.06 -21.88
CA GLY A 522 22.03 31.18 -20.77
C GLY A 522 22.16 30.04 -19.76
N GLY A 523 22.91 30.25 -18.68
CA GLY A 523 22.88 29.41 -17.46
C GLY A 523 24.20 28.70 -17.12
N LYS A 524 24.93 29.25 -16.14
CA LYS A 524 26.25 28.78 -15.68
C LYS A 524 26.18 27.56 -14.75
N ILE A 525 25.87 26.38 -15.28
CA ILE A 525 26.28 25.12 -14.61
C ILE A 525 26.88 24.23 -15.69
N ARG A 526 28.22 24.18 -15.73
CA ARG A 526 28.91 23.15 -16.50
C ARG A 526 28.72 21.86 -15.74
N LEU A 527 27.76 21.03 -16.15
CA LEU A 527 27.52 19.71 -15.56
C LEU A 527 28.81 18.89 -15.53
N ASP A 528 29.61 18.93 -16.60
CA ASP A 528 30.93 18.28 -16.65
C ASP A 528 31.91 18.82 -15.60
N GLY A 529 31.80 20.11 -15.25
CA GLY A 529 32.62 20.74 -14.21
C GLY A 529 32.14 20.41 -12.80
N ALA A 530 30.83 20.34 -12.59
CA ALA A 530 30.20 20.01 -11.32
C ALA A 530 30.34 18.52 -10.98
N GLN A 531 30.19 17.64 -11.97
CA GLN A 531 30.37 16.20 -11.85
C GLN A 531 31.83 15.87 -11.51
N ASN A 532 32.80 16.48 -12.21
CA ASN A 532 34.21 16.33 -11.88
C ASN A 532 34.58 16.89 -10.50
N GLN A 533 33.95 17.97 -10.03
CA GLN A 533 34.22 18.52 -8.68
C GLN A 533 33.55 17.72 -7.55
N ALA A 534 32.39 17.11 -7.77
CA ALA A 534 31.70 16.32 -6.75
C ALA A 534 32.30 14.91 -6.59
N LEU A 535 32.81 14.31 -7.67
CA LEU A 535 33.37 12.96 -7.68
C LEU A 535 34.88 12.90 -7.40
N HIS A 536 35.59 14.03 -7.42
CA HIS A 536 37.04 14.04 -7.19
C HIS A 536 37.47 13.57 -5.78
N GLY A 537 36.53 13.50 -4.82
CA GLY A 537 36.77 12.93 -3.48
C GLY A 537 36.49 11.43 -3.34
N PHE A 538 35.93 10.78 -4.37
CA PHE A 538 35.58 9.36 -4.37
C PHE A 538 36.37 8.52 -5.37
N VAL A 539 37.25 9.13 -6.16
CA VAL A 539 38.22 8.38 -6.98
C VAL A 539 39.33 7.89 -6.04
N THR A 540 39.11 6.72 -5.45
CA THR A 540 40.19 5.88 -4.92
C THR A 540 41.24 5.68 -6.01
N ASP A 541 42.50 5.82 -5.62
CA ASP A 541 43.66 5.68 -6.49
C ASP A 541 43.54 4.44 -7.37
N LYS A 542 43.40 4.65 -8.70
CA LYS A 542 43.63 3.63 -9.71
C LYS A 542 45.11 3.26 -9.70
N SER A 543 45.52 2.46 -8.72
CA SER A 543 46.83 1.82 -8.70
C SER A 543 46.65 0.31 -8.57
N ALA A 544 46.87 -0.36 -9.70
CA ALA A 544 47.24 -1.78 -9.85
C ALA A 544 46.23 -2.85 -9.41
N ALA A 545 45.50 -3.36 -10.40
CA ALA A 545 45.35 -4.79 -10.71
C ALA A 545 44.81 -5.73 -9.61
N ALA A 546 43.54 -5.55 -9.28
CA ALA A 546 42.57 -6.62 -9.45
C ALA A 546 41.45 -6.01 -10.31
N GLU A 547 41.13 -6.62 -11.45
CA GLU A 547 39.88 -6.34 -12.15
C GLU A 547 38.75 -6.86 -11.25
N ASP A 548 38.38 -6.11 -10.23
CA ASP A 548 37.10 -6.33 -9.55
C ASP A 548 36.04 -5.89 -10.56
N SER A 549 35.71 -6.78 -11.50
CA SER A 549 34.50 -6.67 -12.28
C SER A 549 33.35 -6.76 -11.28
N PHE A 550 32.84 -5.62 -10.85
CA PHE A 550 31.59 -5.58 -10.08
C PHE A 550 30.58 -6.44 -10.84
N ALA A 551 29.99 -7.41 -10.15
CA ALA A 551 29.05 -8.31 -10.80
C ALA A 551 27.88 -7.43 -11.26
N ARG A 552 27.54 -7.56 -12.54
CA ARG A 552 26.37 -6.86 -13.07
C ARG A 552 25.15 -7.38 -12.31
N PRO A 553 24.21 -6.51 -11.94
CA PRO A 553 22.99 -6.99 -11.33
C PRO A 553 22.23 -7.88 -12.31
N LEU A 554 21.45 -8.81 -11.77
CA LEU A 554 20.64 -9.74 -12.56
C LEU A 554 19.16 -9.36 -12.50
N LEU A 555 18.54 -9.26 -13.66
CA LEU A 555 17.10 -9.14 -13.82
C LEU A 555 16.55 -10.45 -14.41
N ALA A 556 15.88 -11.24 -13.57
CA ALA A 556 15.22 -12.47 -13.97
C ALA A 556 13.70 -12.25 -14.07
N VAL A 557 13.11 -12.60 -15.20
CA VAL A 557 11.66 -12.47 -15.44
C VAL A 557 11.10 -13.78 -15.92
N LEU A 558 10.13 -14.31 -15.19
CA LEU A 558 9.35 -15.49 -15.51
C LEU A 558 7.88 -15.11 -15.67
N SER A 559 7.29 -15.47 -16.81
CA SER A 559 5.86 -15.30 -17.03
C SER A 559 5.26 -16.51 -17.73
N THR A 560 3.98 -16.75 -17.53
CA THR A 560 3.23 -17.69 -18.37
C THR A 560 2.58 -17.02 -19.58
N GLY A 561 2.49 -15.69 -19.57
CA GLY A 561 2.07 -14.85 -20.69
C GLY A 561 3.25 -14.27 -21.47
N LYS A 562 2.98 -13.18 -22.18
CA LYS A 562 3.99 -12.44 -22.93
C LYS A 562 4.90 -11.66 -21.98
N ILE A 563 6.18 -11.58 -22.30
CA ILE A 563 7.15 -10.68 -21.65
C ILE A 563 7.51 -9.59 -22.64
N VAL A 564 7.29 -8.33 -22.27
CA VAL A 564 7.75 -7.17 -23.04
C VAL A 564 8.85 -6.48 -22.25
N MET A 565 9.99 -6.25 -22.88
CA MET A 565 11.11 -5.52 -22.31
C MET A 565 11.49 -4.33 -23.19
N GLU A 566 11.56 -3.14 -22.59
CA GLU A 566 11.92 -1.91 -23.29
C GLU A 566 12.85 -1.02 -22.46
N THR A 567 13.52 -0.08 -23.14
CA THR A 567 14.29 0.97 -22.47
C THR A 567 13.60 2.30 -22.70
N LEU A 568 13.16 2.93 -21.62
CA LEU A 568 12.53 4.24 -21.65
C LEU A 568 13.43 5.27 -20.97
N SER A 569 13.39 6.52 -21.41
CA SER A 569 13.85 7.59 -20.52
C SER A 569 12.84 7.77 -19.39
N TRP A 570 13.29 8.23 -18.23
CA TRP A 570 12.41 8.64 -17.13
C TRP A 570 11.21 9.49 -17.59
N LEU A 571 11.42 10.44 -18.51
CA LEU A 571 10.35 11.28 -19.06
C LEU A 571 9.38 10.48 -19.93
N GLY A 572 9.86 9.52 -20.73
CA GLY A 572 9.03 8.63 -21.53
C GLY A 572 8.12 7.75 -20.68
N ASN A 573 8.66 7.19 -19.59
CA ASN A 573 7.86 6.40 -18.65
C ASN A 573 6.78 7.25 -17.96
N ILE A 574 7.12 8.47 -17.52
CA ILE A 574 6.12 9.41 -17.00
C ILE A 574 5.05 9.73 -18.05
N ALA A 575 5.45 10.05 -19.28
CA ALA A 575 4.51 10.38 -20.33
C ALA A 575 3.50 9.26 -20.57
N ARG A 576 3.95 8.00 -20.63
CA ARG A 576 3.07 6.85 -20.81
C ARG A 576 2.10 6.67 -19.64
N ARG A 577 2.59 6.75 -18.41
CA ARG A 577 1.75 6.63 -17.18
C ARG A 577 0.62 7.63 -17.12
N TYR A 578 0.83 8.84 -17.64
CA TYR A 578 -0.17 9.90 -17.65
C TYR A 578 -0.94 10.01 -18.98
N GLY A 579 -0.81 9.01 -19.88
CA GLY A 579 -1.48 9.02 -21.18
C GLY A 579 -1.09 10.20 -22.07
N LEU A 580 0.13 10.72 -21.88
CA LEU A 580 0.76 11.79 -22.65
C LEU A 580 1.62 11.22 -23.80
N ASP A 581 1.51 9.91 -24.07
CA ASP A 581 2.29 9.24 -25.10
C ASP A 581 2.02 9.82 -26.50
N GLU A 582 3.07 9.92 -27.31
CA GLU A 582 3.10 10.64 -28.58
C GLU A 582 2.33 9.93 -29.71
N SER A 583 1.86 8.69 -29.46
CA SER A 583 1.02 7.92 -30.38
C SER A 583 -0.40 8.49 -30.56
N ARG A 584 -0.83 9.43 -29.69
CA ARG A 584 -2.04 10.24 -29.89
C ARG A 584 -1.74 11.36 -30.89
N ASN A 585 -1.99 11.10 -32.18
CA ASN A 585 -2.00 12.03 -33.31
C ASN A 585 -0.95 13.16 -33.24
N GLU A 586 0.05 13.09 -34.12
CA GLU A 586 1.10 14.12 -34.30
C GLU A 586 0.60 15.58 -34.35
N ASP A 587 -0.68 15.80 -34.70
CA ASP A 587 -1.35 17.10 -34.77
C ASP A 587 -1.63 17.80 -33.42
N ASP A 588 -1.61 17.09 -32.28
CA ASP A 588 -1.91 17.69 -30.96
C ASP A 588 -0.67 18.19 -30.19
N LEU A 589 0.54 17.86 -30.66
CA LEU A 589 1.80 18.10 -29.94
C LEU A 589 2.47 19.41 -30.37
N GLY A 590 1.94 20.53 -29.87
CA GLY A 590 2.52 21.87 -30.11
C GLY A 590 1.77 23.02 -29.46
N ARG A 591 0.60 22.78 -28.87
CA ARG A 591 -0.02 23.76 -27.98
C ARG A 591 0.76 23.73 -26.68
N GLN A 592 1.54 24.78 -26.43
CA GLN A 592 1.93 25.17 -25.07
C GLN A 592 0.79 24.80 -24.13
N ALA A 593 1.08 24.08 -23.04
CA ALA A 593 0.12 23.79 -21.99
C ALA A 593 -0.72 25.05 -21.76
N THR A 594 -1.93 25.08 -22.32
CA THR A 594 -2.80 26.24 -22.20
C THR A 594 -3.22 26.17 -20.76
N ARG A 595 -2.61 27.04 -19.94
CA ARG A 595 -2.98 27.31 -18.55
C ARG A 595 -4.49 27.17 -18.47
N ARG A 596 -4.98 26.07 -17.88
CA ARG A 596 -6.42 25.83 -17.74
C ARG A 596 -7.01 27.13 -17.21
N LYS A 597 -7.88 27.77 -18.00
CA LYS A 597 -8.65 28.92 -17.51
C LYS A 597 -9.33 28.42 -16.25
N GLY A 598 -9.04 29.08 -15.13
CA GLY A 598 -9.50 28.66 -13.83
C GLY A 598 -10.99 28.28 -13.85
N LEU A 599 -11.30 27.13 -13.26
CA LEU A 599 -12.59 26.86 -12.67
C LEU A 599 -12.89 28.03 -11.72
N GLY A 600 -13.67 29.00 -12.20
CA GLY A 600 -13.81 30.27 -11.49
C GLY A 600 -14.63 31.33 -12.21
N ARG A 601 -15.89 31.01 -12.56
CA ARG A 601 -16.95 32.03 -12.53
C ARG A 601 -18.30 31.37 -12.25
N VAL A 602 -18.62 31.27 -10.95
CA VAL A 602 -19.98 31.11 -10.47
C VAL A 602 -20.78 32.30 -10.98
N ILE A 603 -21.74 32.04 -11.86
CA ILE A 603 -22.74 33.04 -12.26
C ILE A 603 -23.68 33.19 -11.06
N PRO A 604 -23.82 34.38 -10.44
CA PRO A 604 -24.81 34.58 -9.40
C PRO A 604 -26.21 34.41 -10.02
N LYS A 605 -27.04 33.54 -9.43
CA LYS A 605 -28.46 33.48 -9.72
C LYS A 605 -29.06 34.85 -9.34
N ASN A 606 -29.64 35.53 -10.33
CA ASN A 606 -30.44 36.73 -10.08
C ASN A 606 -31.66 36.38 -9.23
N LYS A 607 -31.99 37.30 -8.33
CA LYS A 607 -33.24 37.35 -7.55
C LYS A 607 -34.46 37.44 -8.46
#